data_AF-A0A3N0CC30-F1
#
_entry.id   AF-A0A3N0CC30-F1
#
_cell.length_a   1.000
_cell.length_b   1.000
_cell.length_c   1.000
_cell.angle_alpha   90.00
_cell.angle_beta   90.00
_cell.angle_gamma   90.00
#
_symmetry.space_group_name_H-M   'P 1'
#
loop_
_entity.id
_entity.type
_entity.pdbx_description
1 polymer ?
#
loop_
_entity_poly.entity_id
_entity_poly.type
_entity_poly.pdbx_seq_one_letter_code
_entity_poly.pdbx_strand_id
1 'polypeptide(L)'
;MKKAALAAVATSLLVLVTACGGNDDTADKQEKRVISSMATAISKPAGGLLDADKATCVAEKFVPDIGVKKMRSLKAVGADDAYAGNGALADAASAAAYSKAVLSCVGEAETLAKLRANVTASYGTITTGVLAPKDVTCVVDTFIKATGVDRLFSIKFVNDTGAFNDDGAVYDTKAAEDFAQAIATTCVDTLKLQAAEAAAKNKKLSAAKLETCLKARIKPDAVEATLVAQLLRAPNADALRLAANKKAIACEKASKK
;
A
#
# COMPACT_ATOMS: atom_id res chain seq x y z
N MET A 1 22.93 18.37 29.51
CA MET A 1 22.96 18.32 30.99
C MET A 1 21.88 17.34 31.48
N LYS A 2 22.33 16.32 32.24
CA LYS A 2 21.65 15.56 33.34
C LYS A 2 20.21 15.04 33.10
N LYS A 3 20.01 13.73 32.92
CA LYS A 3 19.81 12.63 33.93
C LYS A 3 18.36 12.58 34.47
N ALA A 4 17.59 11.52 34.15
CA ALA A 4 17.31 10.29 34.93
C ALA A 4 16.02 10.44 35.79
N ALA A 5 15.20 9.45 36.16
CA ALA A 5 15.31 7.98 36.28
C ALA A 5 13.88 7.37 36.21
N LEU A 6 13.67 6.17 35.63
CA LEU A 6 13.50 4.88 36.33
C LEU A 6 13.01 4.93 37.80
N ALA A 7 11.87 4.27 38.02
CA ALA A 7 11.54 3.32 39.11
C ALA A 7 10.26 3.64 39.91
N ALA A 8 9.25 2.77 39.76
CA ALA A 8 8.44 2.29 40.87
C ALA A 8 7.78 0.96 40.47
N VAL A 9 8.53 -0.13 40.65
CA VAL A 9 7.97 -1.44 40.95
C VAL A 9 7.56 -1.39 42.41
N ALA A 10 6.27 -1.52 42.70
CA ALA A 10 5.77 -1.82 44.04
C ALA A 10 4.40 -2.51 43.93
N THR A 11 4.47 -3.83 43.83
CA THR A 11 3.65 -4.80 44.58
C THR A 11 2.30 -4.34 45.13
N SER A 12 1.23 -4.84 44.49
CA SER A 12 0.10 -5.43 45.21
C SER A 12 -0.20 -6.79 44.60
N LEU A 13 0.38 -7.83 45.21
CA LEU A 13 -0.09 -9.21 45.11
C LEU A 13 -1.26 -9.37 46.12
N LEU A 14 -2.19 -10.28 45.82
CA LEU A 14 -3.46 -10.64 46.50
C LEU A 14 -4.65 -9.73 46.09
N VAL A 15 -5.70 -10.24 45.45
CA VAL A 15 -6.39 -11.52 45.71
C VAL A 15 -6.71 -12.24 44.40
N LEU A 16 -6.27 -13.50 44.28
CA LEU A 16 -6.97 -14.50 43.45
C LEU A 16 -8.36 -14.67 44.04
N VAL A 17 -9.36 -14.00 43.48
CA VAL A 17 -10.74 -14.47 43.55
C VAL A 17 -10.97 -15.25 42.27
N THR A 18 -11.05 -16.56 42.45
CA THR A 18 -11.65 -17.50 41.52
C THR A 18 -13.01 -16.97 41.05
N ALA A 19 -13.07 -16.48 39.81
CA ALA A 19 -14.28 -16.55 39.00
C ALA A 19 -14.04 -17.64 37.95
N CYS A 20 -14.11 -18.90 38.42
CA CYS A 20 -14.59 -19.98 37.56
C CYS A 20 -16.02 -19.62 37.15
N GLY A 21 -16.26 -19.47 35.85
CA GLY A 21 -17.55 -19.09 35.30
C GLY A 21 -17.46 -18.08 34.15
N GLY A 22 -16.43 -18.18 33.30
CA GLY A 22 -16.49 -17.54 31.99
C GLY A 22 -17.48 -18.32 31.15
N ASN A 23 -18.64 -17.74 30.91
CA ASN A 23 -19.67 -18.33 30.06
C ASN A 23 -19.09 -18.40 28.63
N ASP A 24 -18.59 -19.57 28.20
CA ASP A 24 -18.01 -19.79 26.86
C ASP A 24 -18.94 -19.27 25.74
N ASP A 25 -20.25 -19.32 25.99
CA ASP A 25 -21.31 -18.72 25.19
C ASP A 25 -21.11 -17.24 24.83
N THR A 26 -20.43 -16.44 25.67
CA THR A 26 -20.25 -15.00 25.43
C THR A 26 -19.04 -14.67 24.57
N ALA A 27 -17.95 -15.42 24.73
CA ALA A 27 -16.76 -15.29 23.89
C ALA A 27 -17.07 -15.76 22.46
N ASP A 28 -17.75 -16.90 22.32
CA ASP A 28 -18.18 -17.43 21.02
C ASP A 28 -19.15 -16.50 20.31
N LYS A 29 -20.11 -15.92 21.04
CA LYS A 29 -21.04 -14.93 20.47
C LYS A 29 -20.31 -13.65 20.05
N GLN A 30 -19.30 -13.22 20.79
CA GLN A 30 -18.51 -12.05 20.44
C GLN A 30 -17.69 -12.28 19.18
N GLU A 31 -16.98 -13.40 19.09
CA GLU A 31 -16.20 -13.75 17.92
C GLU A 31 -17.07 -13.80 16.66
N LYS A 32 -18.24 -14.45 16.73
CA LYS A 32 -19.21 -14.49 15.62
C LYS A 32 -19.68 -13.10 15.18
N ARG A 33 -19.89 -12.17 16.12
CA ARG A 33 -20.26 -10.77 15.78
C ARG A 33 -19.13 -10.05 15.05
N VAL A 34 -17.89 -10.22 15.50
CA VAL A 34 -16.70 -9.64 14.86
C VAL A 34 -16.50 -10.21 13.45
N ILE A 35 -16.62 -11.54 13.30
CA ILE A 35 -16.56 -12.22 11.98
C ILE A 35 -17.60 -11.63 11.04
N SER A 36 -18.87 -11.54 11.47
CA SER A 36 -19.96 -10.98 10.66
C SER A 36 -19.72 -9.51 10.30
N SER A 37 -19.26 -8.69 11.25
CA SER A 37 -18.96 -7.28 11.01
C SER A 37 -17.84 -7.11 9.99
N MET A 38 -16.75 -7.87 10.13
CA MET A 38 -15.62 -7.85 9.22
C MET A 38 -16.01 -8.33 7.81
N ALA A 39 -16.70 -9.48 7.70
CA ALA A 39 -17.16 -10.01 6.42
C ALA A 39 -18.06 -9.00 5.69
N THR A 40 -18.98 -8.36 6.42
CA THR A 40 -19.85 -7.30 5.88
C THR A 40 -19.02 -6.10 5.41
N ALA A 41 -18.07 -5.63 6.21
CA ALA A 41 -17.25 -4.47 5.87
C ALA A 41 -16.40 -4.70 4.61
N ILE A 42 -15.80 -5.89 4.47
CA ILE A 42 -14.87 -6.21 3.38
C ILE A 42 -15.59 -6.54 2.07
N SER A 43 -16.78 -7.14 2.13
CA SER A 43 -17.62 -7.42 0.94
C SER A 43 -18.46 -6.23 0.47
N LYS A 44 -18.57 -5.18 1.29
CA LYS A 44 -19.40 -4.00 0.99
C LYS A 44 -19.02 -3.30 -0.33
N PRO A 45 -17.74 -3.10 -0.69
CA PRO A 45 -17.38 -2.42 -1.92
C PRO A 45 -17.78 -3.25 -3.15
N ALA A 46 -18.60 -2.67 -4.02
CA ALA A 46 -18.94 -3.30 -5.29
C ALA A 46 -17.67 -3.47 -6.14
N GLY A 47 -17.42 -4.70 -6.62
CA GLY A 47 -16.17 -5.04 -7.31
C GLY A 47 -14.95 -5.14 -6.40
N GLY A 48 -15.13 -5.17 -5.08
CA GLY A 48 -14.06 -5.43 -4.12
C GLY A 48 -13.41 -6.80 -4.31
N LEU A 49 -12.33 -7.05 -3.57
CA LEU A 49 -11.58 -8.30 -3.68
C LEU A 49 -12.43 -9.54 -3.38
N LEU A 50 -13.31 -9.43 -2.38
CA LEU A 50 -14.08 -10.54 -1.86
C LEU A 50 -15.57 -10.30 -2.08
N ASP A 51 -16.25 -11.31 -2.62
CA ASP A 51 -17.71 -11.41 -2.51
C ASP A 51 -18.10 -11.81 -1.08
N ALA A 52 -19.39 -11.86 -0.78
CA ALA A 52 -19.89 -12.14 0.57
C ALA A 52 -19.40 -13.50 1.12
N ASP A 53 -19.37 -14.54 0.30
CA ASP A 53 -18.95 -15.88 0.70
C ASP A 53 -17.46 -15.93 1.00
N LYS A 54 -16.64 -15.35 0.12
CA LYS A 54 -15.19 -15.26 0.32
C LYS A 54 -14.83 -14.36 1.50
N ALA A 55 -15.56 -13.25 1.70
CA ALA A 55 -15.36 -12.37 2.85
C ALA A 55 -15.68 -13.09 4.17
N THR A 56 -16.74 -13.90 4.18
CA THR A 56 -17.10 -14.74 5.34
C THR A 56 -16.00 -15.76 5.62
N CYS A 57 -15.57 -16.51 4.61
CA CYS A 57 -14.46 -17.48 4.73
C CYS A 57 -13.18 -16.83 5.27
N VAL A 58 -12.81 -15.65 4.76
CA VAL A 58 -11.62 -14.92 5.22
C VAL A 58 -11.77 -14.47 6.66
N ALA A 59 -12.91 -13.91 7.05
CA ALA A 59 -13.16 -13.47 8.41
C ALA A 59 -13.15 -14.65 9.40
N GLU A 60 -13.75 -15.79 9.05
CA GLU A 60 -13.76 -17.02 9.86
C GLU A 60 -12.36 -17.62 10.06
N LYS A 61 -11.43 -17.41 9.14
CA LYS A 61 -10.03 -17.85 9.31
C LYS A 61 -9.18 -16.81 10.05
N PHE A 62 -9.40 -15.53 9.76
CA PHE A 62 -8.57 -14.44 10.27
C PHE A 62 -8.86 -14.10 11.73
N VAL A 63 -10.14 -13.97 12.10
CA VAL A 63 -10.53 -13.53 13.45
C VAL A 63 -10.06 -14.52 14.53
N PRO A 64 -10.19 -15.85 14.37
CA PRO A 64 -9.67 -16.79 15.36
C PRO A 64 -8.14 -16.83 15.42
N ASP A 65 -7.45 -16.64 14.28
CA ASP A 65 -5.98 -16.65 14.22
C ASP A 65 -5.37 -15.44 14.96
N ILE A 66 -6.01 -14.27 14.87
CA ILE A 66 -5.57 -13.05 15.56
C ILE A 66 -6.13 -12.94 16.98
N GLY A 67 -7.39 -13.33 17.15
CA GLY A 67 -8.17 -13.19 18.39
C GLY A 67 -8.75 -11.79 18.61
N VAL A 68 -10.02 -11.74 19.02
CA VAL A 68 -10.77 -10.49 19.25
C VAL A 68 -10.04 -9.54 20.22
N LYS A 69 -9.41 -10.08 21.27
CA LYS A 69 -8.65 -9.27 22.25
C LYS A 69 -7.52 -8.50 21.59
N LYS A 70 -6.75 -9.14 20.70
CA LYS A 70 -5.66 -8.50 19.97
C LYS A 70 -6.22 -7.48 18.96
N MET A 71 -7.26 -7.85 18.21
CA MET A 71 -7.92 -6.92 17.28
C MET A 71 -8.37 -5.63 17.98
N ARG A 72 -8.93 -5.73 19.19
CA ARG A 72 -9.30 -4.56 20.02
C ARG A 72 -8.08 -3.75 20.45
N SER A 73 -6.99 -4.40 20.89
CA SER A 73 -5.76 -3.69 21.26
C SER A 73 -5.13 -2.92 20.10
N LEU A 74 -5.31 -3.43 18.87
CA LEU A 74 -4.88 -2.81 17.62
C LEU A 74 -5.90 -1.78 17.09
N LYS A 75 -7.02 -1.57 17.77
CA LYS A 75 -8.15 -0.74 17.32
C LYS A 75 -8.76 -1.18 15.97
N ALA A 76 -8.56 -2.45 15.60
CA ALA A 76 -9.20 -3.06 14.44
C ALA A 76 -10.68 -3.37 14.68
N VAL A 77 -11.11 -3.44 15.95
CA VAL A 77 -12.49 -3.68 16.36
C VAL A 77 -12.89 -2.74 17.50
N GLY A 78 -14.05 -2.09 17.38
CA GLY A 78 -14.63 -1.16 18.35
C GLY A 78 -15.24 -1.85 19.58
N ALA A 79 -15.60 -1.08 20.61
CA ALA A 79 -16.26 -1.58 21.82
C ALA A 79 -17.54 -2.39 21.51
N ASP A 80 -18.26 -1.96 20.48
CA ASP A 80 -19.48 -2.50 19.90
C ASP A 80 -19.27 -3.71 18.95
N ASP A 81 -18.07 -4.28 18.92
CA ASP A 81 -17.68 -5.36 18.00
C ASP A 81 -17.66 -4.94 16.51
N ALA A 82 -17.77 -3.64 16.19
CA ALA A 82 -17.70 -3.15 14.82
C ALA A 82 -16.26 -3.21 14.29
N TYR A 83 -16.10 -3.79 13.10
CA TYR A 83 -14.82 -3.81 12.40
C TYR A 83 -14.44 -2.42 11.87
N ALA A 84 -13.24 -1.96 12.21
CA ALA A 84 -12.66 -0.76 11.65
C ALA A 84 -11.96 -1.10 10.33
N GLY A 85 -12.29 -0.36 9.26
CA GLY A 85 -11.63 -0.53 7.96
C GLY A 85 -10.11 -0.44 8.07
N ASN A 86 -9.40 -1.30 7.33
CA ASN A 86 -7.96 -1.54 7.45
C ASN A 86 -7.49 -2.17 8.77
N GLY A 87 -8.40 -2.60 9.64
CA GLY A 87 -8.05 -3.23 10.92
C GLY A 87 -7.18 -4.47 10.76
N ALA A 88 -7.42 -5.28 9.72
CA ALA A 88 -6.63 -6.45 9.38
C ALA A 88 -5.18 -6.12 8.99
N LEU A 89 -4.91 -4.86 8.60
CA LEU A 89 -3.60 -4.36 8.23
C LEU A 89 -2.98 -3.47 9.32
N ALA A 90 -3.47 -3.56 10.57
CA ALA A 90 -3.00 -2.72 11.66
C ALA A 90 -1.50 -2.92 11.97
N ASP A 91 -1.04 -4.17 11.95
CA ASP A 91 0.37 -4.54 12.11
C ASP A 91 0.81 -5.62 11.08
N ALA A 92 2.11 -5.90 11.02
CA ALA A 92 2.68 -6.84 10.06
C ALA A 92 2.18 -8.29 10.27
N ALA A 93 1.98 -8.71 11.52
CA ALA A 93 1.49 -10.05 11.83
C ALA A 93 0.04 -10.24 11.38
N SER A 94 -0.81 -9.24 11.59
CA SER A 94 -2.19 -9.22 11.15
C SER A 94 -2.26 -9.18 9.63
N ALA A 95 -1.44 -8.37 8.96
CA ALA A 95 -1.39 -8.34 7.50
C ALA A 95 -0.99 -9.71 6.91
N ALA A 96 -0.02 -10.40 7.53
CA ALA A 96 0.38 -11.74 7.11
C ALA A 96 -0.73 -12.79 7.31
N ALA A 97 -1.39 -12.77 8.47
CA ALA A 97 -2.54 -13.65 8.74
C ALA A 97 -3.70 -13.39 7.78
N TYR A 98 -3.99 -12.13 7.50
CA TYR A 98 -5.03 -11.72 6.56
C TYR A 98 -4.72 -12.21 5.14
N SER A 99 -3.49 -12.00 4.66
CA SER A 99 -3.10 -12.51 3.36
C SER A 99 -3.19 -14.04 3.28
N LYS A 100 -2.80 -14.75 4.34
CA LYS A 100 -2.92 -16.22 4.38
C LYS A 100 -4.39 -16.65 4.32
N ALA A 101 -5.28 -15.96 5.02
CA ALA A 101 -6.72 -16.22 4.97
C ALA A 101 -7.29 -15.97 3.57
N VAL A 102 -6.95 -14.84 2.94
CA VAL A 102 -7.34 -14.50 1.55
C VAL A 102 -6.88 -15.59 0.59
N LEU A 103 -5.59 -15.95 0.63
CA LEU A 103 -5.04 -16.99 -0.25
C LEU A 103 -5.69 -18.36 -0.03
N SER A 104 -6.05 -18.70 1.21
CA SER A 104 -6.74 -19.95 1.53
C SER A 104 -8.19 -20.00 1.04
N CYS A 105 -8.88 -18.87 0.95
CA CYS A 105 -10.30 -18.81 0.57
C CYS A 105 -10.51 -18.52 -0.92
N VAL A 106 -9.58 -17.82 -1.55
CA VAL A 106 -9.71 -17.31 -2.92
C VAL A 106 -8.72 -17.98 -3.88
N GLY A 107 -7.54 -18.35 -3.38
CA GLY A 107 -6.43 -18.82 -4.21
C GLY A 107 -5.64 -17.66 -4.84
N GLU A 108 -4.38 -17.92 -5.13
CA GLU A 108 -3.43 -16.88 -5.56
C GLU A 108 -3.78 -16.28 -6.94
N ALA A 109 -4.10 -17.13 -7.92
CA ALA A 109 -4.38 -16.68 -9.29
C ALA A 109 -5.61 -15.74 -9.35
N GLU A 110 -6.71 -16.11 -8.67
CA GLU A 110 -7.91 -15.26 -8.62
C GLU A 110 -7.63 -13.97 -7.83
N THR A 111 -6.90 -14.06 -6.71
CA THR A 111 -6.54 -12.90 -5.89
C THR A 111 -5.72 -11.89 -6.70
N LEU A 112 -4.68 -12.34 -7.41
CA LEU A 112 -3.85 -11.48 -8.26
C LEU A 112 -4.66 -10.84 -9.39
N ALA A 113 -5.57 -11.60 -10.03
CA ALA A 113 -6.41 -11.07 -11.11
C ALA A 113 -7.31 -9.93 -10.61
N LYS A 114 -7.96 -10.11 -9.46
CA LYS A 114 -8.82 -9.08 -8.85
C LYS A 114 -8.03 -7.88 -8.36
N LEU A 115 -6.89 -8.09 -7.69
CA LEU A 115 -6.03 -7.00 -7.25
C LEU A 115 -5.54 -6.16 -8.44
N ARG A 116 -5.13 -6.79 -9.55
CA ARG A 116 -4.76 -6.06 -10.78
C ARG A 116 -5.90 -5.21 -11.30
N ALA A 117 -7.11 -5.76 -11.39
CA ALA A 117 -8.28 -5.01 -11.87
C ALA A 117 -8.57 -3.79 -10.98
N ASN A 118 -8.63 -4.00 -9.66
CA ASN A 118 -8.98 -2.96 -8.69
C ASN A 118 -7.91 -1.88 -8.61
N VAL A 119 -6.64 -2.28 -8.53
CA VAL A 119 -5.52 -1.32 -8.50
C VAL A 119 -5.42 -0.57 -9.81
N THR A 120 -5.60 -1.23 -10.98
CA THR A 120 -5.57 -0.52 -12.28
C THR A 120 -6.67 0.53 -12.36
N ALA A 121 -7.89 0.22 -11.90
CA ALA A 121 -9.00 1.18 -11.89
C ALA A 121 -8.73 2.38 -10.97
N SER A 122 -8.28 2.13 -9.73
CA SER A 122 -8.00 3.18 -8.76
C SER A 122 -6.76 4.01 -9.13
N TYR A 123 -5.64 3.35 -9.45
CA TYR A 123 -4.39 4.00 -9.85
C TYR A 123 -4.54 4.76 -11.17
N GLY A 124 -5.30 4.23 -12.13
CA GLY A 124 -5.65 4.92 -13.37
C GLY A 124 -6.41 6.22 -13.13
N THR A 125 -7.33 6.23 -12.15
CA THR A 125 -8.06 7.45 -11.76
C THR A 125 -7.10 8.52 -11.23
N ILE A 126 -6.18 8.15 -10.35
CA ILE A 126 -5.21 9.08 -9.71
C ILE A 126 -4.18 9.61 -10.72
N THR A 127 -3.81 8.80 -11.71
CA THR A 127 -2.81 9.15 -12.72
C THR A 127 -3.40 9.71 -14.03
N THR A 128 -4.71 10.00 -14.03
CA THR A 128 -5.42 10.53 -15.20
C THR A 128 -4.73 11.79 -15.74
N GLY A 129 -4.46 11.81 -17.04
CA GLY A 129 -3.81 12.94 -17.72
C GLY A 129 -2.29 13.00 -17.55
N VAL A 130 -1.71 12.11 -16.74
CA VAL A 130 -0.25 11.95 -16.58
C VAL A 130 0.20 10.67 -17.27
N LEU A 131 -0.42 9.52 -16.95
CA LEU A 131 -0.10 8.24 -17.57
C LEU A 131 -1.15 7.85 -18.61
N ALA A 132 -0.69 7.24 -19.70
CA ALA A 132 -1.62 6.59 -20.64
C ALA A 132 -2.18 5.30 -20.00
N PRO A 133 -3.42 4.88 -20.33
CA PRO A 133 -4.01 3.67 -19.77
C PRO A 133 -3.14 2.41 -19.91
N LYS A 134 -2.43 2.27 -21.03
CA LYS A 134 -1.49 1.15 -21.26
C LYS A 134 -0.30 1.16 -20.29
N ASP A 135 0.15 2.34 -19.88
CA ASP A 135 1.29 2.50 -18.98
C ASP A 135 0.86 2.20 -17.55
N VAL A 136 -0.35 2.64 -17.16
CA VAL A 136 -1.01 2.26 -15.89
C VAL A 136 -1.11 0.74 -15.77
N THR A 137 -1.68 0.07 -16.77
CA THR A 137 -1.80 -1.40 -16.78
C THR A 137 -0.44 -2.08 -16.68
N CYS A 138 0.56 -1.61 -17.42
CA CYS A 138 1.91 -2.17 -17.38
C CYS A 138 2.53 -2.04 -15.98
N VAL A 139 2.47 -0.84 -15.37
CA VAL A 139 3.06 -0.59 -14.04
C VAL A 139 2.40 -1.49 -12.99
N VAL A 140 1.06 -1.53 -12.98
CA VAL A 140 0.30 -2.31 -12.01
C VAL A 140 0.56 -3.81 -12.18
N ASP A 141 0.53 -4.33 -13.41
CA ASP A 141 0.79 -5.75 -13.66
C ASP A 141 2.22 -6.14 -13.27
N THR A 142 3.21 -5.34 -13.68
CA THR A 142 4.62 -5.55 -13.38
C THR A 142 4.85 -5.58 -11.86
N PHE A 143 4.34 -4.57 -11.15
CA PHE A 143 4.55 -4.46 -9.71
C PHE A 143 3.83 -5.54 -8.91
N ILE A 144 2.54 -5.79 -9.19
CA ILE A 144 1.76 -6.81 -8.49
C ILE A 144 2.35 -8.20 -8.73
N LYS A 145 2.79 -8.50 -9.96
CA LYS A 145 3.43 -9.77 -10.28
C LYS A 145 4.77 -9.95 -9.58
N ALA A 146 5.58 -8.90 -9.49
CA ALA A 146 6.88 -8.95 -8.81
C ALA A 146 6.73 -9.04 -7.28
N THR A 147 5.69 -8.41 -6.73
CA THR A 147 5.50 -8.28 -5.27
C THR A 147 4.84 -9.51 -4.66
N GLY A 148 3.81 -10.06 -5.31
CA GLY A 148 3.02 -11.16 -4.74
C GLY A 148 1.95 -10.69 -3.75
N VAL A 149 0.91 -11.51 -3.54
CA VAL A 149 -0.27 -11.15 -2.73
C VAL A 149 0.09 -10.84 -1.28
N ASP A 150 0.94 -11.67 -0.68
CA ASP A 150 1.40 -11.56 0.70
C ASP A 150 2.06 -10.22 0.98
N ARG A 151 2.95 -9.80 0.10
CA ARG A 151 3.64 -8.54 0.28
C ARG A 151 2.74 -7.34 0.04
N LEU A 152 1.80 -7.39 -0.91
CA LEU A 152 0.89 -6.27 -1.22
C LEU A 152 0.07 -5.82 0.00
N PHE A 153 -0.41 -6.76 0.83
CA PHE A 153 -1.08 -6.43 2.09
C PHE A 153 -0.11 -5.97 3.17
N SER A 154 1.07 -6.61 3.29
CA SER A 154 2.05 -6.28 4.33
C SER A 154 2.63 -4.86 4.21
N ILE A 155 2.87 -4.41 2.96
CA ILE A 155 3.32 -3.04 2.66
C ILE A 155 2.13 -2.08 2.55
N LYS A 156 0.91 -2.57 2.80
CA LYS A 156 -0.34 -1.80 2.71
C LYS A 156 -0.53 -1.11 1.36
N PHE A 157 0.00 -1.68 0.28
CA PHE A 157 -0.18 -1.15 -1.08
C PHE A 157 -1.65 -1.24 -1.50
N VAL A 158 -2.34 -2.28 -1.02
CA VAL A 158 -3.79 -2.36 -1.04
C VAL A 158 -4.35 -2.35 0.38
N ASN A 159 -5.59 -1.88 0.51
CA ASN A 159 -6.36 -1.98 1.74
C ASN A 159 -6.91 -3.41 1.92
N ASP A 160 -7.57 -3.67 3.05
CA ASP A 160 -8.20 -4.97 3.34
C ASP A 160 -9.34 -5.33 2.38
N THR A 161 -9.90 -4.38 1.64
CA THR A 161 -10.89 -4.62 0.57
C THR A 161 -10.26 -4.85 -0.81
N GLY A 162 -8.94 -4.77 -0.91
CA GLY A 162 -8.13 -4.96 -2.13
C GLY A 162 -8.14 -3.78 -3.10
N ALA A 163 -8.56 -2.59 -2.67
CA ALA A 163 -8.40 -1.35 -3.42
C ALA A 163 -7.00 -0.76 -3.19
N PHE A 164 -6.48 0.00 -4.17
CA PHE A 164 -5.21 0.71 -4.04
C PHE A 164 -5.26 1.71 -2.87
N ASN A 165 -4.24 1.67 -2.02
CA ASN A 165 -4.15 2.45 -0.81
C ASN A 165 -3.10 3.57 -0.96
N ASP A 166 -3.49 4.63 -1.67
CA ASP A 166 -2.62 5.73 -2.08
C ASP A 166 -1.84 6.37 -0.92
N ASP A 167 -2.54 6.72 0.17
CA ASP A 167 -1.94 7.41 1.32
C ASP A 167 -1.37 6.47 2.38
N GLY A 168 -1.76 5.20 2.36
CA GLY A 168 -1.46 4.24 3.42
C GLY A 168 -0.35 3.25 3.11
N ALA A 169 0.18 3.26 1.89
CA ALA A 169 1.29 2.39 1.51
C ALA A 169 2.55 2.69 2.34
N VAL A 170 3.16 1.62 2.85
CA VAL A 170 4.39 1.64 3.64
C VAL A 170 5.40 0.76 2.91
N TYR A 171 6.14 1.36 1.98
CA TYR A 171 7.15 0.66 1.21
C TYR A 171 8.35 0.32 2.09
N ASP A 172 8.77 -0.94 2.04
CA ASP A 172 10.17 -1.29 2.33
C ASP A 172 11.05 -0.97 1.10
N THR A 173 12.37 -1.04 1.27
CA THR A 173 13.33 -0.73 0.21
C THR A 173 13.08 -1.55 -1.06
N LYS A 174 12.82 -2.84 -0.94
CA LYS A 174 12.63 -3.72 -2.10
C LYS A 174 11.34 -3.41 -2.84
N ALA A 175 10.25 -3.14 -2.12
CA ALA A 175 8.99 -2.76 -2.74
C ALA A 175 9.09 -1.38 -3.42
N ALA A 176 9.82 -0.44 -2.82
CA ALA A 176 10.07 0.86 -3.45
C ALA A 176 10.91 0.71 -4.74
N GLU A 177 11.94 -0.13 -4.72
CA GLU A 177 12.76 -0.47 -5.90
C GLU A 177 11.92 -1.12 -7.00
N ASP A 178 11.13 -2.16 -6.66
CA ASP A 178 10.27 -2.85 -7.63
C ASP A 178 9.25 -1.90 -8.28
N PHE A 179 8.64 -1.02 -7.49
CA PHE A 179 7.68 -0.05 -8.00
C PHE A 179 8.35 1.03 -8.86
N ALA A 180 9.50 1.55 -8.41
CA ALA A 180 10.27 2.53 -9.16
C ALA A 180 10.79 1.95 -10.49
N GLN A 181 11.26 0.71 -10.50
CA GLN A 181 11.70 0.01 -11.70
C GLN A 181 10.53 -0.20 -12.68
N ALA A 182 9.37 -0.64 -12.19
CA ALA A 182 8.17 -0.78 -13.01
C ALA A 182 7.83 0.53 -13.72
N ILE A 183 7.91 1.66 -13.02
CA ILE A 183 7.67 2.99 -13.60
C ILE A 183 8.80 3.41 -14.54
N ALA A 184 10.01 3.59 -14.02
CA ALA A 184 11.09 4.32 -14.69
C ALA A 184 11.82 3.53 -15.76
N THR A 185 11.78 2.20 -15.72
CA THR A 185 12.60 1.34 -16.57
C THR A 185 11.77 0.45 -17.47
N THR A 186 10.63 -0.05 -16.98
CA THR A 186 9.86 -1.07 -17.70
C THR A 186 8.70 -0.47 -18.49
N CYS A 187 7.88 0.39 -17.87
CA CYS A 187 6.58 0.74 -18.42
C CYS A 187 6.47 2.17 -18.93
N VAL A 188 7.19 3.12 -18.33
CA VAL A 188 7.05 4.54 -18.63
C VAL A 188 8.38 5.13 -19.10
N ASP A 189 8.38 5.72 -20.29
CA ASP A 189 9.46 6.62 -20.70
C ASP A 189 9.29 7.97 -19.99
N THR A 190 9.67 8.01 -18.72
CA THR A 190 9.47 9.14 -17.80
C THR A 190 10.06 10.44 -18.34
N LEU A 191 11.22 10.38 -19.00
CA LEU A 191 11.87 11.56 -19.57
C LEU A 191 11.15 12.07 -20.83
N LYS A 192 10.60 11.17 -21.65
CA LYS A 192 9.72 11.55 -22.76
C LYS A 192 8.42 12.18 -22.27
N LEU A 193 7.80 11.60 -21.24
CA LEU A 193 6.60 12.16 -20.62
C LEU A 193 6.85 13.56 -20.08
N GLN A 194 7.93 13.73 -19.31
CA GLN A 194 8.35 15.03 -18.77
C GLN A 194 8.58 16.06 -19.87
N ALA A 195 9.22 15.67 -20.98
CA ALA A 195 9.45 16.57 -22.12
C ALA A 195 8.14 16.99 -22.80
N ALA A 196 7.20 16.06 -22.97
CA ALA A 196 5.90 16.33 -23.57
C ALA A 196 5.07 17.28 -22.70
N GLU A 197 5.02 17.05 -21.38
CA GLU A 197 4.31 17.93 -20.44
C GLU A 197 4.90 19.34 -20.40
N ALA A 198 6.23 19.47 -20.35
CA ALA A 198 6.90 20.77 -20.34
C ALA A 198 6.62 21.55 -21.63
N ALA A 199 6.66 20.89 -22.79
CA ALA A 199 6.32 21.51 -24.08
C ALA A 199 4.82 21.82 -24.22
N ALA A 200 3.95 21.05 -23.58
CA ALA A 200 2.52 21.33 -23.51
C ALA A 200 2.25 22.63 -22.74
N LYS A 201 2.94 22.82 -21.60
CA LYS A 201 2.86 24.01 -20.72
C LYS A 201 3.58 25.24 -21.30
N ASN A 202 4.66 25.05 -22.05
CA ASN A 202 5.43 26.13 -22.68
C ASN A 202 5.63 25.87 -24.18
N LYS A 203 4.82 26.53 -25.00
CA LYS A 203 4.81 26.36 -26.47
C LYS A 203 6.11 26.78 -27.17
N LYS A 204 7.01 27.49 -26.47
CA LYS A 204 8.35 27.85 -26.97
C LYS A 204 9.35 26.68 -26.91
N LEU A 205 9.02 25.57 -26.23
CA LEU A 205 9.87 24.39 -26.12
C LEU A 205 9.52 23.36 -27.20
N SER A 206 10.54 22.72 -27.77
CA SER A 206 10.36 21.52 -28.59
C SER A 206 10.44 20.28 -27.70
N ALA A 207 9.37 19.47 -27.68
CA ALA A 207 9.33 18.22 -26.91
C ALA A 207 10.48 17.27 -27.31
N ALA A 208 10.75 17.11 -28.62
CA ALA A 208 11.80 16.23 -29.11
C ALA A 208 13.22 16.70 -28.73
N LYS A 209 13.50 18.01 -28.84
CA LYS A 209 14.79 18.58 -28.40
C LYS A 209 14.97 18.38 -26.89
N LEU A 210 13.89 18.60 -26.12
CA LEU A 210 13.89 18.45 -24.67
C LEU A 210 14.10 16.99 -24.24
N GLU A 211 13.35 16.05 -24.82
CA GLU A 211 13.50 14.61 -24.57
C GLU A 211 14.95 14.16 -24.81
N THR A 212 15.53 14.54 -25.96
CA THR A 212 16.91 14.19 -26.32
C THR A 212 17.90 14.72 -25.28
N CYS A 213 17.75 15.98 -24.87
CA CYS A 213 18.62 16.56 -23.84
C CYS A 213 18.45 15.87 -22.49
N LEU A 214 17.21 15.58 -22.07
CA LEU A 214 16.93 14.91 -20.81
C LEU A 214 17.58 13.53 -20.77
N LYS A 215 17.38 12.71 -21.83
CA LYS A 215 17.99 11.37 -21.95
C LYS A 215 19.52 11.40 -21.96
N ALA A 216 20.13 12.47 -22.48
CA ALA A 216 21.58 12.64 -22.44
C ALA A 216 22.13 13.04 -21.06
N ARG A 217 21.33 13.70 -20.21
CA ARG A 217 21.79 14.27 -18.92
C ARG A 217 21.31 13.51 -17.68
N ILE A 218 20.18 12.83 -17.79
CA ILE A 218 19.53 12.10 -16.72
C ILE A 218 19.53 10.64 -17.12
N LYS A 219 20.32 9.85 -16.41
CA LYS A 219 20.37 8.41 -16.62
C LYS A 219 19.13 7.75 -15.97
N PRO A 220 18.65 6.61 -16.49
CA PRO A 220 17.48 5.91 -15.94
C PRO A 220 17.62 5.55 -14.44
N ASP A 221 18.81 5.12 -14.02
CA ASP A 221 19.14 4.82 -12.61
C ASP A 221 18.93 6.02 -11.67
N ALA A 222 19.17 7.25 -12.15
CA ALA A 222 18.93 8.46 -11.39
C ALA A 222 17.43 8.78 -11.24
N VAL A 223 16.61 8.42 -12.24
CA VAL A 223 15.15 8.56 -12.14
C VAL A 223 14.62 7.56 -11.11
N GLU A 224 15.03 6.30 -11.22
CA GLU A 224 14.67 5.23 -10.29
C GLU A 224 15.08 5.60 -8.85
N ALA A 225 16.34 5.99 -8.62
CA ALA A 225 16.82 6.39 -7.30
C ALA A 225 16.02 7.56 -6.70
N THR A 226 15.58 8.50 -7.53
CA THR A 226 14.72 9.61 -7.08
C THR A 226 13.34 9.11 -6.66
N LEU A 227 12.72 8.21 -7.43
CA LEU A 227 11.44 7.60 -7.10
C LEU A 227 11.53 6.75 -5.83
N VAL A 228 12.55 5.90 -5.70
CA VAL A 228 12.79 5.09 -4.49
C VAL A 228 12.90 5.99 -3.26
N ALA A 229 13.71 7.05 -3.34
CA ALA A 229 13.88 7.97 -2.22
C ALA A 229 12.56 8.68 -1.84
N GLN A 230 11.72 9.02 -2.83
CA GLN A 230 10.39 9.60 -2.57
C GLN A 230 9.43 8.62 -1.91
N LEU A 231 9.34 7.39 -2.43
CA LEU A 231 8.48 6.33 -1.90
C LEU A 231 8.85 5.97 -0.45
N LEU A 232 10.16 5.93 -0.15
CA LEU A 232 10.69 5.68 1.19
C LEU A 232 10.66 6.91 2.11
N ARG A 233 10.29 8.09 1.60
CA ARG A 233 10.38 9.37 2.31
C ARG A 233 11.77 9.61 2.89
N ALA A 234 12.80 9.25 2.12
CA ALA A 234 14.19 9.29 2.55
C ALA A 234 14.67 10.75 2.74
N PRO A 235 15.57 11.04 3.70
CA PRO A 235 16.05 12.40 3.95
C PRO A 235 16.74 13.08 2.75
N ASN A 236 17.26 12.29 1.81
CA ASN A 236 17.94 12.77 0.61
C ASN A 236 17.01 12.92 -0.61
N ALA A 237 15.71 12.61 -0.51
CA ALA A 237 14.77 12.66 -1.63
C ALA A 237 14.71 14.05 -2.28
N ASP A 238 14.70 15.12 -1.48
CA ASP A 238 14.69 16.49 -1.98
C ASP A 238 16.00 16.86 -2.69
N ALA A 239 17.14 16.40 -2.18
CA ALA A 239 18.43 16.66 -2.82
C ALA A 239 18.51 15.98 -4.21
N LEU A 240 18.04 14.74 -4.32
CA LEU A 240 17.95 14.01 -5.59
C LEU A 240 17.01 14.71 -6.57
N ARG A 241 15.81 15.09 -6.12
CA ARG A 241 14.83 15.85 -6.92
C ARG A 241 15.40 17.18 -7.41
N LEU A 242 16.09 17.94 -6.56
CA LEU A 242 16.73 19.21 -6.94
C LEU A 242 17.85 19.00 -7.96
N ALA A 243 18.66 17.94 -7.82
CA ALA A 243 19.70 17.62 -8.78
C ALA A 243 19.11 17.28 -10.16
N ALA A 244 18.03 16.48 -10.21
CA ALA A 244 17.31 16.18 -11.44
C ALA A 244 16.69 17.45 -12.06
N ASN A 245 16.05 18.30 -11.26
CA ASN A 245 15.44 19.55 -11.72
C ASN A 245 16.45 20.54 -12.30
N LYS A 246 17.64 20.66 -11.71
CA LYS A 246 18.72 21.50 -12.28
C LYS A 246 19.10 21.07 -13.69
N LYS A 247 19.15 19.76 -13.94
CA LYS A 247 19.42 19.20 -15.28
C LYS A 247 18.27 19.49 -16.24
N ALA A 248 17.02 19.31 -15.79
CA ALA A 248 15.83 19.59 -16.58
C ALA A 248 15.76 21.06 -17.02
N ILE A 249 15.96 22.01 -16.10
CA ILE A 249 15.98 23.45 -16.39
C ILE A 249 17.07 23.81 -17.41
N ALA A 250 18.25 23.20 -17.30
CA ALA A 250 19.31 23.40 -18.29
C ALA A 250 18.89 22.90 -19.69
N CYS A 251 18.20 21.75 -19.75
CA CYS A 251 17.66 21.22 -21.00
C CYS A 251 16.53 22.08 -21.59
N GLU A 252 15.63 22.62 -20.77
CA GLU A 252 14.58 23.54 -21.24
C GLU A 252 15.18 24.78 -21.91
N LYS A 253 16.24 25.36 -21.33
CA LYS A 253 16.95 26.50 -21.92
C LYS A 253 17.54 26.17 -23.30
N ALA A 254 18.08 24.95 -23.45
CA ALA A 254 18.69 24.46 -24.68
C ALA A 254 17.66 23.98 -25.74
N SER A 255 16.39 23.78 -25.35
CA SER A 255 15.38 23.12 -26.19
C SER A 255 14.31 24.06 -26.75
N LYS A 256 14.59 25.37 -26.75
CA LYS A 256 13.73 26.36 -27.40
C LYS A 256 13.61 26.05 -28.90
N LYS A 257 12.41 26.26 -29.44
CA LYS A 257 12.08 26.01 -30.85
C LYS A 257 12.99 26.80 -31.76
#